data_AF-A0A100VPS6-F1
#
_entry.id   AF-A0A100VPS6-F1
#
_cell.length_a   1.000
_cell.length_b   1.000
_cell.length_c   1.000
_cell.angle_alpha   90.00
_cell.angle_beta   90.00
_cell.angle_gamma   90.00
#
_symmetry.space_group_name_H-M   'P 1'
#
loop_
_entity.id
_entity.type
_entity.pdbx_description
1 polymer ?
#
loop_
_entity_poly.entity_id
_entity_poly.type
_entity_poly.pdbx_seq_one_letter_code
_entity_poly.pdbx_strand_id
1 'polypeptide(L)'
;MGALLTYYYNQESGINAEVKALHLQAEQAALDGKYKEALQLLDTALAKRPNVDALIQDRQITAKAFNLMNQMNEASTSLKTGKLSAGDKTIQAVSKALKEREEPVFAKVRAALSNRKVTLAVLKVKKEIDTLTTVEGLAEKLKTVSNLNGKEAEAVEKQIVDKLTGISYKQAEQQVKKKNFTAALQTVDQGLSYAPEEVKLTTYREEILREKKAFEKAEEERILLAEQQAAEEELRNRTGAVSVVELTAELDIYGDLHISGMVTNKGTRPIWSIALIININSTEGDYIGETDAYVYPVTLGTGEQGYFETYYYGVYEAADVSVSSATWYLE
;
A
#
# COMPACT_ATOMS: atom_id res chain seq x y z
N MET A 1 -10.04 -88.11 -43.06
CA MET A 1 -8.99 -87.39 -42.29
C MET A 1 -8.62 -86.04 -42.88
N GLY A 2 -8.48 -85.89 -44.21
CA GLY A 2 -8.16 -84.58 -44.84
C GLY A 2 -9.20 -83.47 -44.64
N ALA A 3 -10.50 -83.77 -44.76
CA ALA A 3 -11.58 -82.77 -44.60
C ALA A 3 -11.76 -82.25 -43.16
N LEU A 4 -11.48 -83.11 -42.17
CA LEU A 4 -11.50 -82.72 -40.75
C LEU A 4 -10.30 -81.81 -40.42
N LEU A 5 -9.13 -82.07 -41.00
CA LEU A 5 -7.93 -81.25 -40.81
C LEU A 5 -8.03 -79.89 -41.52
N THR A 6 -8.61 -79.80 -42.72
CA THR A 6 -8.87 -78.51 -43.38
C THR A 6 -9.98 -77.71 -42.70
N TYR A 7 -11.04 -78.36 -42.20
CA TYR A 7 -12.04 -77.69 -41.37
C TYR A 7 -11.44 -77.14 -40.07
N TYR A 8 -10.62 -77.94 -39.38
CA TYR A 8 -9.91 -77.54 -38.16
C TYR A 8 -8.93 -76.39 -38.43
N TYR A 9 -8.19 -76.44 -39.55
CA TYR A 9 -7.25 -75.39 -39.94
C TYR A 9 -7.94 -74.06 -40.29
N ASN A 10 -9.05 -74.11 -41.04
CA ASN A 10 -9.83 -72.92 -41.37
C ASN A 10 -10.50 -72.32 -40.13
N GLN A 11 -10.97 -73.16 -39.21
CA GLN A 11 -11.52 -72.75 -37.92
C GLN A 11 -10.46 -72.09 -37.03
N GLU A 12 -9.26 -72.69 -36.94
CA GLU A 12 -8.12 -72.16 -36.20
C GLU A 12 -7.62 -70.82 -36.78
N SER A 13 -7.56 -70.68 -38.11
CA SER A 13 -7.21 -69.42 -38.77
C SER A 13 -8.25 -68.32 -38.54
N GLY A 14 -9.54 -68.67 -38.53
CA GLY A 14 -10.63 -67.73 -38.22
C GLY A 14 -10.55 -67.21 -36.78
N ILE A 15 -10.33 -68.10 -35.81
CA ILE A 15 -10.17 -67.73 -34.39
C ILE A 15 -8.95 -66.83 -34.19
N ASN A 16 -7.83 -67.12 -34.87
CA ASN A 16 -6.63 -66.29 -34.76
C ASN A 16 -6.83 -64.88 -35.35
N ALA A 17 -7.56 -64.75 -36.46
CA ALA A 17 -7.89 -63.45 -37.04
C ALA A 17 -8.83 -62.64 -36.13
N GLU A 18 -9.83 -63.30 -35.54
CA GLU A 18 -10.77 -62.67 -34.60
C GLU A 18 -10.07 -62.20 -33.32
N VAL A 19 -9.21 -63.05 -32.73
CA VAL A 19 -8.43 -62.70 -31.52
C VAL A 19 -7.51 -61.51 -31.79
N LYS A 20 -6.86 -61.47 -32.96
CA LYS A 20 -6.03 -60.33 -33.36
C LYS A 20 -6.83 -59.04 -33.51
N ALA A 21 -8.03 -59.11 -34.09
CA ALA A 21 -8.91 -57.95 -34.22
C ALA A 21 -9.37 -57.44 -32.84
N LEU A 22 -9.78 -58.33 -31.95
CA LEU A 22 -10.15 -58.00 -30.57
C LEU A 22 -8.99 -57.35 -29.80
N HIS A 23 -7.78 -57.88 -29.98
CA HIS A 23 -6.57 -57.34 -29.35
C HIS A 23 -6.28 -55.90 -29.80
N LEU A 24 -6.27 -55.64 -31.11
CA LEU A 24 -6.05 -54.30 -31.67
C LEU A 24 -7.12 -53.30 -31.21
N GLN A 25 -8.39 -53.72 -31.18
CA GLN A 25 -9.47 -52.89 -30.67
C GLN A 25 -9.31 -52.57 -29.18
N ALA A 26 -8.85 -53.56 -28.40
CA ALA A 26 -8.60 -53.36 -26.98
C ALA A 26 -7.43 -52.41 -26.72
N GLU A 27 -6.33 -52.53 -27.48
CA GLU A 27 -5.20 -51.60 -27.40
C GLU A 27 -5.65 -50.17 -27.67
N GLN A 28 -6.39 -49.95 -28.76
CA GLN A 28 -6.91 -48.63 -29.10
C GLN A 28 -7.85 -48.08 -28.00
N ALA A 29 -8.77 -48.91 -27.51
CA ALA A 29 -9.66 -48.54 -26.42
C ALA A 29 -8.88 -48.19 -25.13
N ALA A 30 -7.80 -48.91 -24.82
CA ALA A 30 -6.97 -48.66 -23.65
C ALA A 30 -6.18 -47.35 -23.78
N LEU A 31 -5.59 -47.08 -24.95
CA LEU A 31 -4.89 -45.82 -25.25
C LEU A 31 -5.84 -44.61 -25.20
N ASP A 32 -7.08 -44.79 -25.62
CA ASP A 32 -8.13 -43.76 -25.53
C ASP A 32 -8.67 -43.56 -24.11
N GLY A 33 -8.28 -44.41 -23.15
CA GLY A 33 -8.73 -44.36 -21.75
C GLY A 33 -10.07 -45.04 -21.50
N LYS A 34 -10.61 -45.76 -22.49
CA LYS A 34 -11.82 -46.59 -22.38
C LYS A 34 -11.49 -47.95 -21.76
N TYR A 35 -10.85 -47.94 -20.59
CA TYR A 35 -10.25 -49.14 -20.02
C TYR A 35 -11.26 -50.27 -19.74
N LYS A 36 -12.50 -49.94 -19.39
CA LYS A 36 -13.55 -50.95 -19.17
C LYS A 36 -13.88 -51.72 -20.47
N GLU A 37 -13.96 -51.02 -21.59
CA GLU A 37 -14.18 -51.60 -22.92
C GLU A 37 -12.97 -52.44 -23.34
N ALA A 38 -11.76 -51.90 -23.16
CA ALA A 38 -10.52 -52.62 -23.44
C ALA A 38 -10.41 -53.95 -22.65
N LEU A 39 -10.76 -53.94 -21.37
CA LEU A 39 -10.77 -55.16 -20.54
C LEU A 39 -11.79 -56.19 -21.04
N GLN A 40 -12.99 -55.76 -21.45
CA GLN A 40 -14.01 -56.66 -22.01
C GLN A 40 -13.54 -57.31 -23.31
N LEU A 41 -12.87 -56.54 -24.18
CA LEU A 41 -12.30 -57.04 -25.44
C LEU A 41 -11.16 -58.04 -25.18
N LEU A 42 -10.27 -57.76 -24.22
CA LEU A 42 -9.18 -58.67 -23.81
C LEU A 42 -9.71 -59.95 -23.14
N ASP A 43 -10.73 -59.83 -22.30
CA ASP A 43 -11.41 -60.99 -21.69
C ASP A 43 -12.05 -61.89 -22.76
N THR A 44 -12.67 -61.28 -23.77
CA THR A 44 -13.27 -62.01 -24.91
C THR A 44 -12.19 -62.71 -25.75
N ALA A 45 -11.06 -62.05 -25.99
CA ALA A 45 -9.92 -62.62 -26.71
C ALA A 45 -9.29 -63.80 -25.93
N LEU A 46 -9.10 -63.66 -24.62
CA LEU A 46 -8.57 -64.71 -23.75
C LEU A 46 -9.53 -65.89 -23.58
N ALA A 47 -10.85 -65.66 -23.60
CA ALA A 47 -11.83 -66.75 -23.59
C ALA A 47 -11.71 -67.66 -24.83
N LYS A 48 -11.32 -67.09 -25.98
CA LYS A 48 -11.05 -67.83 -27.23
C LYS A 48 -9.66 -68.48 -27.22
N ARG A 49 -8.66 -67.81 -26.64
CA ARG A 49 -7.26 -68.27 -26.56
C ARG A 49 -6.65 -67.94 -25.19
N PRO A 50 -6.77 -68.84 -24.19
CA PRO A 50 -6.38 -68.53 -22.81
C PRO A 50 -4.88 -68.36 -22.56
N ASN A 51 -4.03 -68.94 -23.42
CA ASN A 51 -2.58 -69.08 -23.18
C ASN A 51 -1.73 -68.16 -24.05
N VAL A 52 -2.23 -66.97 -24.40
CA VAL A 52 -1.48 -65.97 -25.18
C VAL A 52 -0.89 -64.94 -24.22
N ASP A 53 0.43 -65.02 -23.99
CA ASP A 53 1.13 -64.19 -23.02
C ASP A 53 0.92 -62.68 -23.23
N ALA A 54 0.92 -62.23 -24.49
CA ALA A 54 0.68 -60.83 -24.84
C ALA A 54 -0.69 -60.33 -24.35
N LEU A 55 -1.76 -61.10 -24.58
CA LEU A 55 -3.11 -60.76 -24.11
C LEU A 55 -3.20 -60.72 -22.58
N ILE A 56 -2.51 -61.64 -21.90
CA ILE A 56 -2.46 -61.69 -20.43
C ILE A 56 -1.77 -60.43 -19.91
N GLN A 57 -0.62 -60.06 -20.49
CA GLN A 57 0.13 -58.88 -20.08
C GLN A 57 -0.65 -57.58 -20.34
N ASP A 58 -1.22 -57.41 -21.53
CA ASP A 58 -1.98 -56.21 -21.87
C ASP A 58 -3.23 -56.06 -21.01
N ARG A 59 -3.89 -57.16 -20.68
CA ARG A 59 -5.00 -57.16 -19.73
C ARG A 59 -4.54 -56.73 -18.34
N GLN A 60 -3.43 -57.26 -17.84
CA GLN A 60 -2.89 -56.88 -16.53
C GLN A 60 -2.50 -55.39 -16.48
N ILE A 61 -1.86 -54.88 -17.52
CA ILE A 61 -1.45 -53.47 -17.63
C ILE A 61 -2.71 -52.58 -17.72
N THR A 62 -3.66 -52.93 -18.57
CA THR A 62 -4.94 -52.21 -18.74
C THR A 62 -5.75 -52.20 -17.44
N ALA A 63 -5.78 -53.32 -16.69
CA ALA A 63 -6.47 -53.40 -15.41
C ALA A 63 -5.82 -52.47 -14.36
N LYS A 64 -4.50 -52.36 -14.36
CA LYS A 64 -3.79 -51.40 -13.49
C LYS A 64 -4.12 -49.96 -13.89
N ALA A 65 -4.11 -49.63 -15.19
CA ALA A 65 -4.50 -48.30 -15.67
C ALA A 65 -5.95 -47.95 -15.30
N PHE A 66 -6.88 -48.92 -15.42
CA PHE A 66 -8.26 -48.76 -14.99
C PHE A 66 -8.39 -48.46 -13.50
N ASN A 67 -7.70 -49.22 -12.66
CA ASN A 67 -7.72 -49.03 -11.21
C ASN A 67 -7.18 -47.65 -10.80
N LEU A 68 -6.06 -47.22 -11.40
CA LEU A 68 -5.51 -45.88 -11.14
C LEU A 68 -6.45 -44.78 -11.64
N MET A 69 -7.13 -44.97 -12.77
CA MET A 69 -8.13 -44.02 -13.26
C MET A 69 -9.33 -43.93 -12.32
N ASN A 70 -9.81 -45.04 -11.77
CA ASN A 70 -10.88 -45.04 -10.77
C ASN A 70 -10.47 -44.29 -9.50
N GLN A 71 -9.24 -44.48 -9.02
CA GLN A 71 -8.68 -43.70 -7.92
C GLN A 71 -8.62 -42.20 -8.25
N MET A 72 -8.32 -41.81 -9.50
CA MET A 72 -8.36 -40.40 -9.92
C MET A 72 -9.77 -39.83 -9.98
N ASN A 73 -10.78 -40.64 -10.26
CA ASN A 73 -12.19 -40.26 -10.18
C ASN A 73 -12.63 -40.09 -8.72
N GLU A 74 -12.23 -40.99 -7.82
CA GLU A 74 -12.46 -40.87 -6.37
C GLU A 74 -11.79 -39.64 -5.77
N ALA A 75 -10.55 -39.34 -6.18
CA ALA A 75 -9.86 -38.12 -5.81
C ALA A 75 -10.65 -36.90 -6.27
N SER A 76 -11.13 -36.89 -7.52
CA SER A 76 -11.97 -35.79 -8.03
C SER A 76 -13.23 -35.58 -7.19
N THR A 77 -13.93 -36.65 -6.81
CA THR A 77 -15.10 -36.57 -5.93
C THR A 77 -14.73 -36.04 -4.54
N SER A 78 -13.60 -36.49 -3.97
CA SER A 78 -13.12 -36.00 -2.68
C SER A 78 -12.79 -34.51 -2.71
N LEU A 79 -12.15 -34.03 -3.78
CA LEU A 79 -11.86 -32.61 -3.99
C LEU A 79 -13.15 -31.79 -4.10
N LYS A 80 -14.11 -32.23 -4.93
CA LYS A 80 -15.41 -31.56 -5.11
C LYS A 80 -16.23 -31.48 -3.83
N THR A 81 -16.10 -32.47 -2.95
CA THR A 81 -16.81 -32.53 -1.66
C THR A 81 -16.02 -31.90 -0.51
N GLY A 82 -14.94 -31.18 -0.80
CA GLY A 82 -14.13 -30.46 0.20
C GLY A 82 -13.23 -31.34 1.06
N LYS A 83 -13.16 -32.65 0.80
CA LYS A 83 -12.29 -33.61 1.50
C LYS A 83 -10.86 -33.55 0.96
N LEU A 84 -10.21 -32.39 1.09
CA LEU A 84 -8.90 -32.11 0.48
C LEU A 84 -7.80 -33.09 0.91
N SER A 85 -7.75 -33.46 2.19
CA SER A 85 -6.76 -34.41 2.72
C SER A 85 -6.91 -35.81 2.11
N ALA A 86 -8.16 -36.30 1.97
CA ALA A 86 -8.43 -37.57 1.33
C ALA A 86 -8.05 -37.55 -0.16
N GLY A 87 -8.42 -36.49 -0.87
CA GLY A 87 -8.04 -36.29 -2.27
C GLY A 87 -6.52 -36.25 -2.48
N ASP A 88 -5.80 -35.51 -1.63
CA ASP A 88 -4.33 -35.42 -1.65
C ASP A 88 -3.67 -36.80 -1.44
N LYS A 89 -4.13 -37.56 -0.45
CA LYS A 89 -3.63 -38.91 -0.19
C LYS A 89 -3.78 -39.82 -1.42
N THR A 90 -4.94 -39.78 -2.09
CA THR A 90 -5.17 -40.56 -3.31
C THR A 90 -4.31 -40.09 -4.48
N ILE A 91 -4.15 -38.78 -4.66
CA ILE A 91 -3.27 -38.18 -5.68
C ILE A 91 -1.81 -38.61 -5.47
N GLN A 92 -1.32 -38.60 -4.23
CA GLN A 92 0.03 -39.04 -3.90
C GLN A 92 0.24 -40.54 -4.16
N ALA A 93 -0.75 -41.37 -3.78
CA ALA A 93 -0.70 -42.81 -4.03
C ALA A 93 -0.61 -43.13 -5.53
N VAL A 94 -1.45 -42.51 -6.36
CA VAL A 94 -1.39 -42.69 -7.82
C VAL A 94 -0.11 -42.10 -8.39
N SER A 95 0.35 -40.94 -7.92
CA SER A 95 1.61 -40.35 -8.36
C SER A 95 2.80 -41.27 -8.08
N LYS A 96 2.81 -42.00 -6.95
CA LYS A 96 3.85 -42.98 -6.64
C LYS A 96 3.76 -44.19 -7.56
N ALA A 97 2.55 -44.71 -7.79
CA ALA A 97 2.34 -45.87 -8.67
C ALA A 97 2.73 -45.59 -10.13
N LEU A 98 2.61 -44.35 -10.61
CA LEU A 98 2.96 -43.96 -11.97
C LEU A 98 4.46 -43.66 -12.19
N LYS A 99 5.26 -43.47 -11.13
CA LYS A 99 6.70 -43.11 -11.26
C LYS A 99 7.51 -44.18 -12.00
N GLU A 100 7.11 -45.44 -11.88
CA GLU A 100 7.81 -46.60 -12.45
C GLU A 100 7.11 -47.14 -13.70
N ARG A 101 6.22 -46.35 -14.32
CA ARG A 101 5.34 -46.80 -15.40
C ARG A 101 5.38 -45.83 -16.56
N GLU A 102 6.04 -46.21 -17.64
CA GLU A 102 6.21 -45.41 -18.86
C GLU A 102 5.29 -45.84 -20.01
N GLU A 103 4.49 -46.88 -19.81
CA GLU A 103 3.64 -47.45 -20.85
C GLU A 103 2.58 -46.44 -21.33
N PRO A 104 2.33 -46.32 -22.66
CA PRO A 104 1.42 -45.31 -23.23
C PRO A 104 -0.03 -45.37 -22.70
N VAL A 105 -0.49 -46.55 -22.31
CA VAL A 105 -1.80 -46.78 -21.67
C VAL A 105 -2.02 -45.95 -20.40
N PHE A 106 -0.95 -45.50 -19.73
CA PHE A 106 -1.05 -44.63 -18.56
C PHE A 106 -1.15 -43.13 -18.90
N ALA A 107 -1.04 -42.73 -20.17
CA ALA A 107 -1.04 -41.32 -20.57
C ALA A 107 -2.29 -40.57 -20.11
N LYS A 108 -3.48 -41.17 -20.24
CA LYS A 108 -4.73 -40.56 -19.75
C LYS A 108 -4.76 -40.46 -18.23
N VAL A 109 -4.19 -41.44 -17.51
CA VAL A 109 -4.07 -41.38 -16.05
C VAL A 109 -3.12 -40.25 -15.62
N ARG A 110 -1.98 -40.08 -16.32
CA ARG A 110 -1.03 -38.98 -16.07
C ARG A 110 -1.67 -37.61 -16.30
N ALA A 111 -2.43 -37.45 -17.38
CA ALA A 111 -3.19 -36.23 -17.63
C ALA A 111 -4.24 -35.96 -16.53
N ALA A 112 -4.96 -36.99 -16.12
CA ALA A 112 -5.91 -36.89 -15.01
C ALA A 112 -5.20 -36.50 -13.70
N LEU A 113 -4.05 -37.11 -13.38
CA LEU A 113 -3.24 -36.78 -12.22
C LEU A 113 -2.77 -35.32 -12.24
N SER A 114 -2.27 -34.84 -13.38
CA SER A 114 -1.83 -33.44 -13.55
C SER A 114 -2.97 -32.46 -13.23
N ASN A 115 -4.14 -32.66 -13.86
CA ASN A 115 -5.31 -31.82 -13.61
C ASN A 115 -5.76 -31.87 -12.15
N ARG A 116 -5.68 -33.03 -11.50
CA ARG A 116 -6.11 -33.21 -10.09
C ARG A 116 -5.15 -32.52 -9.13
N LYS A 117 -3.84 -32.51 -9.44
CA LYS A 117 -2.84 -31.75 -8.68
C LYS A 117 -3.11 -30.25 -8.78
N VAL A 118 -3.42 -29.75 -9.98
CA VAL A 118 -3.82 -28.34 -10.17
C VAL A 118 -5.07 -28.02 -9.35
N THR A 119 -6.15 -28.78 -9.49
CA THR A 119 -7.39 -28.55 -8.72
C THR A 119 -7.14 -28.60 -7.21
N LEU A 120 -6.34 -29.56 -6.72
CA LEU A 120 -6.00 -29.63 -5.30
C LEU A 120 -5.26 -28.36 -4.84
N ALA A 121 -4.26 -27.90 -5.61
CA ALA A 121 -3.51 -26.69 -5.28
C ALA A 121 -4.42 -25.46 -5.24
N VAL A 122 -5.27 -25.29 -6.25
CA VAL A 122 -6.28 -24.22 -6.32
C VAL A 122 -7.21 -24.25 -5.10
N LEU A 123 -7.73 -25.42 -4.73
CA LEU A 123 -8.64 -25.55 -3.58
C LEU A 123 -7.95 -25.29 -2.23
N LYS A 124 -6.68 -25.71 -2.07
CA LYS A 124 -5.89 -25.40 -0.87
C LYS A 124 -5.71 -23.88 -0.74
N VAL A 125 -5.30 -23.24 -1.83
CA VAL A 125 -5.11 -21.79 -1.87
C VAL A 125 -6.44 -21.07 -1.59
N LYS A 126 -7.54 -21.45 -2.24
CA LYS A 126 -8.87 -20.87 -2.00
C LYS A 126 -9.30 -20.93 -0.53
N LYS A 127 -9.04 -22.05 0.15
CA LYS A 127 -9.35 -22.20 1.58
C LYS A 127 -8.54 -21.24 2.46
N GLU A 128 -7.31 -20.93 2.07
CA GLU A 128 -6.39 -20.10 2.84
C GLU A 128 -6.56 -18.60 2.56
N ILE A 129 -6.87 -18.22 1.32
CA ILE A 129 -6.98 -16.81 0.90
C ILE A 129 -7.91 -16.01 1.80
N ASP A 130 -9.06 -16.56 2.18
CA ASP A 130 -10.04 -15.85 3.00
C ASP A 130 -9.47 -15.41 4.36
N THR A 131 -8.53 -16.18 4.92
CA THR A 131 -7.90 -15.88 6.21
C THR A 131 -6.71 -14.92 6.11
N LEU A 132 -6.15 -14.73 4.92
CA LEU A 132 -4.99 -13.87 4.70
C LEU A 132 -5.39 -12.39 4.73
N THR A 133 -4.67 -11.60 5.52
CA THR A 133 -4.93 -10.16 5.73
C THR A 133 -3.74 -9.27 5.36
N THR A 134 -2.62 -9.86 4.92
CA THR A 134 -1.39 -9.16 4.57
C THR A 134 -1.09 -9.28 3.08
N VAL A 135 -0.40 -8.27 2.52
CA VAL A 135 0.03 -8.26 1.12
C VAL A 135 1.02 -9.40 0.86
N GLU A 136 1.97 -9.61 1.77
CA GLU A 136 3.01 -10.64 1.67
C GLU A 136 2.42 -12.05 1.64
N GLY A 137 1.44 -12.33 2.50
CA GLY A 137 0.78 -13.62 2.54
C GLY A 137 0.00 -13.92 1.27
N LEU A 138 -0.68 -12.90 0.70
CA LEU A 138 -1.39 -13.04 -0.58
C LEU A 138 -0.43 -13.19 -1.75
N ALA A 139 0.68 -12.46 -1.78
CA ALA A 139 1.71 -12.55 -2.81
C ALA A 139 2.33 -13.96 -2.90
N GLU A 140 2.58 -14.62 -1.76
CA GLU A 140 3.07 -16.00 -1.74
C GLU A 140 2.07 -16.97 -2.41
N LYS A 141 0.77 -16.80 -2.13
CA LYS A 141 -0.27 -17.60 -2.77
C LYS A 141 -0.44 -17.27 -4.24
N LEU A 142 -0.31 -16.00 -4.63
CA LEU A 142 -0.35 -15.57 -6.03
C LEU A 142 0.72 -16.29 -6.84
N LYS A 143 1.98 -16.32 -6.34
CA LYS A 143 3.08 -17.05 -6.98
C LYS A 143 2.81 -18.54 -7.13
N THR A 144 2.08 -19.13 -6.18
CA THR A 144 1.71 -20.55 -6.28
C THR A 144 0.70 -20.78 -7.41
N VAL A 145 -0.30 -19.93 -7.52
CA VAL A 145 -1.41 -20.09 -8.48
C VAL A 145 -1.03 -19.64 -9.90
N SER A 146 -0.21 -18.61 -10.06
CA SER A 146 0.21 -18.11 -11.38
C SER A 146 1.05 -19.11 -12.20
N ASN A 147 1.62 -20.12 -11.54
CA ASN A 147 2.30 -21.24 -12.19
C ASN A 147 1.36 -22.39 -12.57
N LEU A 148 0.06 -22.27 -12.29
CA LEU A 148 -0.96 -23.28 -12.58
C LEU A 148 -1.76 -22.89 -13.82
N ASN A 149 -2.05 -23.87 -14.67
CA ASN A 149 -2.84 -23.64 -15.89
C ASN A 149 -4.32 -23.98 -15.65
N GLY A 150 -5.21 -23.17 -16.23
CA GLY A 150 -6.63 -23.46 -16.36
C GLY A 150 -7.56 -22.47 -15.67
N LYS A 151 -8.83 -22.48 -16.08
CA LYS A 151 -9.86 -21.50 -15.68
C LYS A 151 -10.05 -21.35 -14.17
N GLU A 152 -9.91 -22.44 -13.41
CA GLU A 152 -10.03 -22.39 -11.95
C GLU A 152 -8.84 -21.68 -11.29
N ALA A 153 -7.63 -21.86 -11.84
CA ALA A 153 -6.44 -21.16 -11.37
C ALA A 153 -6.53 -19.66 -11.70
N GLU A 154 -6.89 -19.30 -12.93
CA GLU A 154 -7.12 -17.92 -13.36
C GLU A 154 -8.16 -17.20 -12.47
N ALA A 155 -9.25 -17.89 -12.13
CA ALA A 155 -10.27 -17.33 -11.25
C ALA A 155 -9.76 -17.07 -9.83
N VAL A 156 -8.94 -17.98 -9.28
CA VAL A 156 -8.34 -17.80 -7.95
C VAL A 156 -7.24 -16.74 -7.98
N GLU A 157 -6.43 -16.68 -9.03
CA GLU A 157 -5.44 -15.62 -9.25
C GLU A 157 -6.11 -14.24 -9.21
N LYS A 158 -7.21 -14.06 -9.96
CA LYS A 158 -8.00 -12.84 -9.91
C LYS A 158 -8.51 -12.51 -8.50
N GLN A 159 -9.03 -13.49 -7.77
CA GLN A 159 -9.47 -13.28 -6.38
C GLN A 159 -8.35 -12.82 -5.45
N ILE A 160 -7.13 -13.36 -5.63
CA ILE A 160 -5.96 -12.94 -4.85
C ILE A 160 -5.61 -11.49 -5.19
N VAL A 161 -5.56 -11.16 -6.48
CA VAL A 161 -5.27 -9.80 -6.98
C VAL A 161 -6.29 -8.80 -6.44
N ASP A 162 -7.59 -9.08 -6.57
CA ASP A 162 -8.67 -8.22 -6.07
C ASP A 162 -8.51 -7.95 -4.55
N LYS A 163 -8.17 -8.99 -3.78
CA LYS A 163 -7.98 -8.87 -2.32
C LYS A 163 -6.72 -8.09 -1.96
N LEU A 164 -5.62 -8.33 -2.67
CA LEU A 164 -4.36 -7.62 -2.52
C LEU A 164 -4.53 -6.12 -2.81
N THR A 165 -5.24 -5.79 -3.89
CA THR A 165 -5.65 -4.44 -4.24
C THR A 165 -6.48 -3.80 -3.13
N GLY A 166 -7.47 -4.53 -2.59
CA GLY A 166 -8.31 -4.06 -1.50
C GLY A 166 -7.54 -3.75 -0.22
N ILE A 167 -6.58 -4.60 0.17
CA ILE A 167 -5.75 -4.40 1.37
C ILE A 167 -4.79 -3.24 1.18
N SER A 168 -4.07 -3.21 0.05
CA SER A 168 -3.10 -2.15 -0.26
C SER A 168 -3.77 -0.78 -0.28
N TYR A 169 -4.93 -0.67 -0.93
CA TYR A 169 -5.73 0.55 -0.94
C TYR A 169 -6.11 1.00 0.47
N LYS A 170 -6.67 0.09 1.29
CA LYS A 170 -7.11 0.43 2.66
C LYS A 170 -5.96 0.85 3.55
N GLN A 171 -4.81 0.18 3.45
CA GLN A 171 -3.62 0.53 4.23
C GLN A 171 -3.05 1.90 3.83
N ALA A 172 -2.93 2.15 2.52
CA ALA A 172 -2.49 3.43 2.00
C ALA A 172 -3.44 4.57 2.42
N GLU A 173 -4.75 4.35 2.40
CA GLU A 173 -5.74 5.34 2.86
C GLU A 173 -5.55 5.73 4.33
N GLN A 174 -5.24 4.78 5.20
CA GLN A 174 -4.93 5.07 6.60
C GLN A 174 -3.64 5.88 6.76
N GLN A 175 -2.65 5.67 5.89
CA GLN A 175 -1.40 6.42 5.89
C GLN A 175 -1.60 7.85 5.37
N VAL A 176 -2.40 8.05 4.32
CA VAL A 176 -2.81 9.37 3.83
C VAL A 176 -3.55 10.16 4.90
N LYS A 177 -4.49 9.53 5.63
CA LYS A 177 -5.19 10.16 6.77
C LYS A 177 -4.23 10.67 7.84
N LYS A 178 -3.10 9.99 8.04
CA LYS A 178 -2.01 10.37 8.95
C LYS A 178 -0.97 11.30 8.32
N LYS A 179 -1.22 11.81 7.11
CA LYS A 179 -0.28 12.63 6.32
C LYS A 179 1.06 11.96 6.03
N ASN A 180 1.14 10.64 6.14
CA ASN A 180 2.32 9.86 5.77
C ASN A 180 2.25 9.44 4.29
N PHE A 181 2.38 10.42 3.39
CA PHE A 181 2.26 10.22 1.95
C PHE A 181 3.34 9.28 1.38
N THR A 182 4.56 9.31 1.94
CA THR A 182 5.64 8.41 1.51
C THR A 182 5.30 6.95 1.77
N ALA A 183 4.81 6.62 2.96
CA ALA A 183 4.37 5.25 3.26
C ALA A 183 3.16 4.84 2.41
N ALA A 184 2.22 5.77 2.18
CA ALA A 184 1.06 5.53 1.32
C ALA A 184 1.47 5.14 -0.11
N LEU A 185 2.38 5.90 -0.71
CA LEU A 185 2.92 5.59 -2.04
C LEU A 185 3.64 4.26 -2.06
N GLN A 186 4.50 3.96 -1.07
CA GLN A 186 5.19 2.67 -0.98
C GLN A 186 4.21 1.50 -0.90
N THR A 187 3.13 1.63 -0.12
CA THR A 187 2.10 0.59 0.03
C THR A 187 1.35 0.36 -1.28
N VAL A 188 1.00 1.43 -2.00
CA VAL A 188 0.35 1.33 -3.32
C VAL A 188 1.30 0.73 -4.37
N ASP A 189 2.56 1.17 -4.39
CA ASP A 189 3.59 0.67 -5.31
C ASP A 189 3.87 -0.82 -5.07
N GLN A 190 3.88 -1.26 -3.81
CA GLN A 190 3.97 -2.68 -3.46
C GLN A 190 2.76 -3.45 -4.00
N GLY A 191 1.55 -2.91 -3.88
CA GLY A 191 0.35 -3.51 -4.47
C GLY A 191 0.45 -3.65 -5.99
N LEU A 192 0.85 -2.58 -6.67
CA LEU A 192 1.05 -2.53 -8.13
C LEU A 192 2.16 -3.46 -8.61
N SER A 193 3.17 -3.77 -7.79
CA SER A 193 4.21 -4.73 -8.16
C SER A 193 3.67 -6.14 -8.43
N TYR A 194 2.55 -6.49 -7.78
CA TYR A 194 1.86 -7.78 -7.98
C TYR A 194 0.66 -7.68 -8.93
N ALA A 195 0.12 -6.47 -9.09
CA ALA A 195 -1.06 -6.21 -9.91
C ALA A 195 -0.83 -4.95 -10.77
N PRO A 196 0.07 -5.00 -11.78
CA PRO A 196 0.51 -3.82 -12.50
C PRO A 196 -0.59 -3.18 -13.36
N GLU A 197 -1.61 -3.94 -13.74
CA GLU A 197 -2.75 -3.47 -14.54
C GLU A 197 -3.94 -3.01 -13.68
N GLU A 198 -3.80 -2.97 -12.35
CA GLU A 198 -4.88 -2.55 -11.46
C GLU A 198 -5.11 -1.04 -11.52
N VAL A 199 -6.14 -0.69 -12.28
CA VAL A 199 -6.60 0.69 -12.48
C VAL A 199 -6.89 1.36 -11.13
N LYS A 200 -7.50 0.65 -10.18
CA LYS A 200 -7.86 1.22 -8.88
C LYS A 200 -6.62 1.71 -8.10
N LEU A 201 -5.56 0.91 -8.06
CA LEU A 201 -4.32 1.32 -7.37
C LEU A 201 -3.58 2.40 -8.14
N THR A 202 -3.56 2.31 -9.47
CA THR A 202 -2.92 3.32 -10.32
C THR A 202 -3.57 4.70 -10.15
N THR A 203 -4.90 4.77 -10.22
CA THR A 203 -5.64 6.01 -9.96
C THR A 203 -5.39 6.51 -8.54
N TYR A 204 -5.45 5.63 -7.54
CA TYR A 204 -5.24 6.05 -6.16
C TYR A 204 -3.82 6.59 -5.91
N ARG A 205 -2.81 6.02 -6.55
CA ARG A 205 -1.43 6.52 -6.53
C ARG A 205 -1.35 7.98 -7.00
N GLU A 206 -2.03 8.32 -8.10
CA GLU A 206 -2.07 9.67 -8.63
C GLU A 206 -2.79 10.64 -7.68
N GLU A 207 -3.86 10.18 -7.03
CA GLU A 207 -4.56 10.96 -6.01
C GLU A 207 -3.65 11.28 -4.81
N ILE A 208 -2.90 10.29 -4.31
CA ILE A 208 -1.93 10.47 -3.22
C ILE A 208 -0.86 11.51 -3.62
N LEU A 209 -0.33 11.43 -4.84
CA LEU A 209 0.67 12.40 -5.33
C LEU A 209 0.10 13.82 -5.38
N ARG A 210 -1.14 13.97 -5.84
CA ARG A 210 -1.83 15.27 -5.89
C ARG A 210 -2.08 15.83 -4.48
N GLU A 211 -2.57 15.00 -3.56
CA GLU A 211 -2.78 15.40 -2.17
C GLU A 211 -1.48 15.76 -1.47
N LYS A 212 -0.41 14.99 -1.68
CA LYS A 212 0.93 15.28 -1.17
C LYS A 212 1.39 16.67 -1.62
N LYS A 213 1.33 16.96 -2.92
CA LYS A 213 1.73 18.25 -3.48
C LYS A 213 0.90 19.40 -2.93
N ALA A 214 -0.42 19.21 -2.78
CA ALA A 214 -1.30 20.22 -2.20
C ALA A 214 -0.97 20.49 -0.74
N PHE A 215 -0.67 19.44 0.03
CA PHE A 215 -0.24 19.56 1.43
C PHE A 215 1.09 20.29 1.56
N GLU A 216 2.10 19.91 0.77
CA GLU A 216 3.42 20.56 0.77
C GLU A 216 3.31 22.05 0.42
N LYS A 217 2.51 22.41 -0.60
CA LYS A 217 2.27 23.81 -0.97
C LYS A 217 1.58 24.59 0.15
N ALA A 218 0.56 24.01 0.78
CA ALA A 218 -0.14 24.66 1.88
C ALA A 218 0.76 24.88 3.11
N GLU A 219 1.72 23.97 3.35
CA GLU A 219 2.69 24.12 4.43
C GLU A 219 3.74 25.19 4.11
N GLU A 220 4.22 25.26 2.87
CA GLU A 220 5.11 26.33 2.41
C GLU A 220 4.44 27.71 2.55
N GLU A 221 3.17 27.83 2.14
CA GLU A 221 2.39 29.06 2.31
C GLU A 221 2.23 29.48 3.78
N ARG A 222 2.04 28.51 4.69
CA ARG A 222 1.95 28.78 6.13
C ARG A 222 3.26 29.27 6.72
N ILE A 223 4.38 28.67 6.30
CA ILE A 223 5.71 29.08 6.74
C ILE A 223 5.97 30.51 6.28
N LEU A 224 5.73 30.83 5.01
CA LEU A 224 5.91 32.17 4.46
C LEU A 224 5.06 33.21 5.19
N LEU A 225 3.80 32.89 5.49
CA LEU A 225 2.93 33.78 6.25
C LEU A 225 3.47 34.01 7.68
N ALA A 226 3.93 32.96 8.35
CA ALA A 226 4.50 33.08 9.69
C ALA A 226 5.80 33.90 9.69
N GLU A 227 6.65 33.73 8.67
CA GLU A 227 7.86 34.53 8.48
C GLU A 227 7.55 36.01 8.24
N GLN A 228 6.57 36.31 7.37
CA GLN A 228 6.13 37.68 7.12
C GLN A 228 5.59 38.34 8.40
N GLN A 229 4.73 37.64 9.14
CA GLN A 229 4.18 38.14 10.40
C GLN A 229 5.28 38.39 11.43
N ALA A 230 6.24 37.48 11.56
CA ALA A 230 7.38 37.66 12.45
C ALA A 230 8.24 38.88 12.04
N ALA A 231 8.44 39.11 10.74
CA ALA A 231 9.19 40.26 10.25
C ALA A 231 8.44 41.60 10.48
N GLU A 232 7.12 41.62 10.28
CA GLU A 232 6.28 42.79 10.56
C GLU A 232 6.26 43.12 12.06
N GLU A 233 6.17 42.11 12.93
CA GLU A 233 6.27 42.29 14.38
C GLU A 233 7.64 42.80 14.81
N GLU A 234 8.74 42.25 14.27
CA GLU A 234 10.10 42.69 14.56
C GLU A 234 10.31 44.16 14.12
N LEU A 235 9.83 44.53 12.93
CA LEU A 235 9.90 45.92 12.47
C LEU A 235 9.13 46.84 13.41
N ARG A 236 7.90 46.47 13.79
CA ARG A 236 7.07 47.24 14.73
C ARG A 236 7.78 47.43 16.08
N ASN A 237 8.40 46.38 16.59
CA ASN A 237 9.16 46.42 17.84
C ASN A 237 10.39 47.34 17.74
N ARG A 238 11.08 47.35 16.59
CA ARG A 238 12.30 48.16 16.41
C ARG A 238 12.06 49.62 16.11
N THR A 239 10.94 49.97 15.48
CA THR A 239 10.74 51.34 14.97
C THR A 239 9.53 52.06 15.55
N GLY A 240 8.59 51.35 16.15
CA GLY A 240 7.30 51.94 16.58
C GLY A 240 6.82 51.46 17.94
N ALA A 241 7.70 50.91 18.78
CA ALA A 241 7.31 50.41 20.08
C ALA A 241 7.02 51.53 21.08
N VAL A 242 7.68 52.69 20.99
CA VAL A 242 7.46 53.81 21.90
C VAL A 242 6.47 54.81 21.30
N SER A 243 5.35 55.05 22.00
CA SER A 243 4.38 56.10 21.67
C SER A 243 4.21 57.07 22.83
N VAL A 244 4.50 58.35 22.62
CA VAL A 244 4.24 59.41 23.61
C VAL A 244 2.74 59.70 23.62
N VAL A 245 2.11 59.61 24.79
CA VAL A 245 0.64 59.81 24.95
C VAL A 245 0.30 61.09 25.72
N GLU A 246 1.27 61.63 26.47
CA GLU A 246 1.16 62.90 27.18
C GLU A 246 2.53 63.57 27.18
N LEU A 247 2.55 64.89 26.96
CA LEU A 247 3.74 65.72 27.02
C LEU A 247 3.32 67.13 27.45
N THR A 248 3.86 67.58 28.58
CA THR A 248 3.61 68.91 29.15
C THR A 248 4.94 69.60 29.44
N ALA A 249 4.93 70.93 29.35
CA ALA A 249 6.04 71.77 29.77
C ALA A 249 5.48 72.94 30.58
N GLU A 250 6.00 73.11 31.79
CA GLU A 250 5.57 74.13 32.73
C GLU A 250 6.77 74.97 33.17
N LEU A 251 6.66 76.29 33.05
CA LEU A 251 7.67 77.22 33.52
C LEU A 251 7.55 77.38 35.04
N ASP A 252 8.63 77.12 35.75
CA ASP A 252 8.64 77.24 37.21
C ASP A 252 8.98 78.66 37.69
N ILE A 253 8.94 78.85 39.01
CA ILE A 253 9.20 80.15 39.66
C ILE A 253 10.67 80.63 39.54
N TYR A 254 11.59 79.74 39.16
CA TYR A 254 13.02 80.02 38.99
C TYR A 254 13.38 80.32 37.53
N GLY A 255 12.43 80.16 36.61
CA GLY A 255 12.63 80.36 35.17
C GLY A 255 13.10 79.10 34.45
N ASP A 256 12.98 77.94 35.07
CA ASP A 256 13.33 76.65 34.50
C ASP A 256 12.08 75.96 33.93
N LEU A 257 12.25 75.18 32.87
CA LEU A 257 11.17 74.45 32.25
C LEU A 257 11.12 73.03 32.81
N HIS A 258 10.07 72.69 33.55
CA HIS A 258 9.77 71.31 33.95
C HIS A 258 9.00 70.63 32.82
N ILE A 259 9.57 69.57 32.27
CA ILE A 259 8.97 68.82 31.17
C ILE A 259 8.61 67.43 31.70
N SER A 260 7.35 67.02 31.52
CA SER A 260 6.89 65.70 31.96
C SER A 260 5.95 65.07 30.95
N GLY A 261 5.76 63.76 31.05
CA GLY A 261 4.85 63.07 30.15
C GLY A 261 4.79 61.57 30.37
N MET A 262 4.01 60.93 29.49
CA MET A 262 3.76 59.50 29.53
C MET A 262 4.06 58.89 28.16
N VAL A 263 4.67 57.71 28.16
CA VAL A 263 4.82 56.86 26.98
C VAL A 263 4.07 55.55 27.16
N THR A 264 3.71 54.90 26.06
CA THR A 264 3.11 53.57 26.03
C THR A 264 3.92 52.65 25.12
N ASN A 265 4.16 51.41 25.54
CA ASN A 265 4.71 50.38 24.66
C ASN A 265 3.62 49.85 23.70
N LYS A 266 3.72 50.18 22.41
CA LYS A 266 2.85 49.70 21.31
C LYS A 266 3.46 48.52 20.52
N GLY A 267 4.61 48.00 20.96
CA GLY A 267 5.25 46.79 20.42
C GLY A 267 4.43 45.52 20.62
N THR A 268 4.95 44.37 20.21
CA THR A 268 4.49 43.03 20.66
C THR A 268 5.33 42.47 21.80
N ARG A 269 6.50 43.08 22.11
CA ARG A 269 7.43 42.61 23.15
C ARG A 269 7.70 43.69 24.21
N PRO A 270 8.12 43.30 25.43
CA PRO A 270 8.64 44.25 26.39
C PRO A 270 9.81 45.05 25.82
N ILE A 271 9.86 46.33 26.17
CA ILE A 271 10.95 47.24 25.84
C ILE A 271 11.55 47.79 27.12
N TRP A 272 12.84 48.09 27.11
CA TRP A 272 13.53 48.58 28.31
C TRP A 272 14.56 49.68 28.00
N SER A 273 14.93 50.42 29.04
CA SER A 273 15.81 51.59 28.99
C SER A 273 15.41 52.59 27.90
N ILE A 274 14.17 53.04 27.96
CA ILE A 274 13.63 54.03 27.02
C ILE A 274 14.21 55.40 27.36
N ALA A 275 14.89 56.02 26.40
CA ALA A 275 15.39 57.38 26.45
C ALA A 275 14.75 58.22 25.35
N LEU A 276 14.35 59.43 25.68
CA LEU A 276 13.70 60.39 24.80
C LEU A 276 14.61 61.60 24.61
N ILE A 277 14.72 62.10 23.38
CA ILE A 277 15.28 63.43 23.08
C ILE A 277 14.11 64.38 22.87
N ILE A 278 14.11 65.48 23.62
CA ILE A 278 13.03 66.48 23.63
C ILE A 278 13.58 67.79 23.08
N ASN A 279 12.97 68.28 22.01
CA ASN A 279 13.26 69.59 21.44
C ASN A 279 12.37 70.64 22.10
N ILE A 280 12.96 71.79 22.39
CA ILE A 280 12.34 72.93 23.07
C ILE A 280 12.39 74.11 22.09
N ASN A 281 11.23 74.67 21.79
CA ASN A 281 11.10 75.84 20.92
C ASN A 281 10.31 76.93 21.65
N SER A 282 10.54 78.19 21.31
CA SER A 282 9.70 79.28 21.79
C SER A 282 8.28 79.13 21.26
N THR A 283 7.33 79.83 21.88
CA THR A 283 5.94 79.88 21.39
C THR A 283 5.80 80.51 19.99
N GLU A 284 6.83 81.20 19.51
CA GLU A 284 6.91 81.74 18.14
C GLU A 284 7.55 80.75 17.15
N GLY A 285 8.07 79.61 17.64
CA GLY A 285 8.63 78.51 16.86
C GLY A 285 10.16 78.52 16.73
N ASP A 286 10.86 79.43 17.39
CA ASP A 286 12.33 79.50 17.36
C ASP A 286 12.96 78.42 18.25
N TYR A 287 14.03 77.79 17.77
CA TYR A 287 14.71 76.74 18.52
C TYR A 287 15.44 77.29 19.76
N ILE A 288 15.12 76.75 20.94
CA ILE A 288 15.74 77.11 22.22
C ILE A 288 16.84 76.10 22.59
N GLY A 289 16.56 74.81 22.41
CA GLY A 289 17.49 73.76 22.81
C GLY A 289 16.90 72.35 22.78
N GLU A 290 17.67 71.40 23.30
CA GLU A 290 17.27 70.00 23.44
C GLU A 290 17.69 69.47 24.81
N THR A 291 16.96 68.47 25.32
CA THR A 291 17.28 67.75 26.55
C THR A 291 16.89 66.28 26.44
N ASP A 292 17.46 65.44 27.28
CA ASP A 292 17.12 64.03 27.41
C ASP A 292 16.23 63.75 28.63
N ALA A 293 15.36 62.74 28.47
CA ALA A 293 14.52 62.22 29.54
C ALA A 293 14.49 60.68 29.50
N TYR A 294 14.46 60.05 30.67
CA TYR A 294 14.39 58.59 30.81
C TYR A 294 13.04 58.19 31.39
N VAL A 295 12.47 57.11 30.84
CA VAL A 295 11.15 56.61 31.24
C VAL A 295 11.26 55.66 32.43
N TYR A 296 10.33 55.78 33.37
CA TYR A 296 10.14 54.91 34.52
C TYR A 296 8.75 54.25 34.50
N PRO A 297 8.63 52.95 34.83
CA PRO A 297 9.72 52.02 35.19
C PRO A 297 10.63 51.70 33.99
N VAL A 298 11.84 51.19 34.28
CA VAL A 298 12.89 50.95 33.27
C VAL A 298 12.48 49.96 32.18
N THR A 299 11.52 49.08 32.46
CA THR A 299 10.95 48.10 31.51
C THR A 299 9.45 48.34 31.41
N LEU A 300 8.93 48.38 30.19
CA LEU A 300 7.50 48.43 29.89
C LEU A 300 7.09 47.17 29.12
N GLY A 301 6.19 46.38 29.71
CA GLY A 301 5.51 45.30 29.02
C GLY A 301 4.61 45.81 27.89
N THR A 302 4.12 44.90 27.04
CA THR A 302 3.26 45.26 25.90
C THR A 302 1.98 45.94 26.37
N GLY A 303 1.74 47.17 25.90
CA GLY A 303 0.57 47.99 26.26
C GLY A 303 0.73 48.77 27.57
N GLU A 304 1.80 48.56 28.32
CA GLU A 304 2.05 49.28 29.57
C GLU A 304 2.53 50.71 29.32
N GLN A 305 2.30 51.56 30.32
CA GLN A 305 2.68 52.97 30.29
C GLN A 305 3.81 53.25 31.28
N GLY A 306 4.67 54.20 30.92
CA GLY A 306 5.73 54.72 31.78
C GLY A 306 5.73 56.25 31.77
N TYR A 307 6.23 56.84 32.84
CA TYR A 307 6.33 58.28 33.05
C TYR A 307 7.78 58.75 32.85
N PHE A 308 7.96 59.95 32.32
CA PHE A 308 9.27 60.61 32.29
C PHE A 308 9.14 62.05 32.78
N GLU A 309 10.21 62.58 33.33
CA GLU A 309 10.35 64.00 33.62
C GLU A 309 11.80 64.44 33.49
N THR A 310 12.00 65.71 33.14
CA THR A 310 13.30 66.37 33.06
C THR A 310 13.14 67.88 33.27
N TYR A 311 14.25 68.57 33.44
CA TYR A 311 14.30 70.02 33.60
C TYR A 311 15.24 70.62 32.58
N TYR A 312 14.88 71.77 32.02
CA TYR A 312 15.76 72.57 31.17
C TYR A 312 15.92 73.97 31.76
N TYR A 313 17.15 74.29 32.15
CA TYR A 313 17.44 75.42 33.03
C TYR A 313 17.60 76.74 32.27
N GLY A 314 17.09 77.83 32.84
CA GLY A 314 17.35 79.20 32.38
C GLY A 314 16.62 79.62 31.10
N VAL A 315 15.40 79.15 30.88
CA VAL A 315 14.55 79.56 29.73
C VAL A 315 13.89 80.91 29.98
N TYR A 316 13.40 81.14 31.21
CA TYR A 316 12.69 82.35 31.66
C TYR A 316 11.44 82.73 30.86
N GLU A 317 10.99 81.87 29.95
CA GLU A 317 9.76 82.03 29.15
C GLU A 317 9.07 80.69 28.94
N ALA A 318 7.76 80.72 28.64
CA ALA A 318 7.03 79.53 28.26
C ALA A 318 7.51 79.02 26.89
N ALA A 319 7.59 77.71 26.74
CA ALA A 319 8.13 77.06 25.54
C ALA A 319 7.26 75.86 25.13
N ASP A 320 7.23 75.60 23.82
CA ASP A 320 6.62 74.41 23.23
C ASP A 320 7.65 73.29 23.15
N VAL A 321 7.24 72.09 23.54
CA VAL A 321 8.11 70.90 23.56
C VAL A 321 7.60 69.82 22.61
N SER A 322 8.54 69.07 22.03
CA SER A 322 8.23 67.92 21.19
C SER A 322 9.29 66.84 21.34
N VAL A 323 8.89 65.56 21.30
CA VAL A 323 9.85 64.45 21.30
C VAL A 323 10.39 64.28 19.88
N SER A 324 11.70 64.45 19.71
CA SER A 324 12.38 64.37 18.42
C SER A 324 12.86 62.97 18.09
N SER A 325 13.27 62.20 19.10
CA SER A 325 13.57 60.78 18.94
C SER A 325 13.39 59.99 20.24
N ALA A 326 13.21 58.69 20.09
CA ALA A 326 13.19 57.74 21.20
C ALA A 326 14.12 56.57 20.88
N THR A 327 14.88 56.11 21.87
CA THR A 327 15.71 54.91 21.78
C THR A 327 15.33 53.94 22.89
N TRP A 328 15.30 52.66 22.59
CA TRP A 328 14.97 51.59 23.53
C TRP A 328 15.66 50.29 23.12
N TYR A 329 15.68 49.33 24.03
CA TYR A 329 16.14 47.97 23.76
C TYR A 329 14.97 47.00 23.81
N LEU A 330 15.09 45.92 23.04
CA LEU A 330 14.16 44.79 23.07
C LEU A 330 14.68 43.75 24.05
N GLU A 331 13.77 43.11 24.76
CA GLU A 331 14.03 41.87 25.49
C GLU A 331 13.95 40.65 24.55
#